data_AF-A0A923MW33-F1
#
_entry.id   AF-A0A923MW33-F1
#
_cell.length_a   1.000
_cell.length_b   1.000
_cell.length_c   1.000
_cell.angle_alpha   90.00
_cell.angle_beta   90.00
_cell.angle_gamma   90.00
#
_symmetry.space_group_name_H-M   'P 1'
#
loop_
_entity.id
_entity.type
_entity.pdbx_description
1 polymer ?
#
loop_
_entity_poly.entity_id
_entity_poly.type
_entity_poly.pdbx_seq_one_letter_code
_entity_poly.pdbx_strand_id
1 'polypeptide(L)'
;MSADHDKFHFSITCQTDDRAVLFCLRALCQFAEEHPKPQIGWGGTGSADWKKANGQFKLRFTSAAHRDIFVAEAERLLRGRWTKVGVNDNDPAEPQR
;
A
#
# COMPACT_ATOMS: atom_id res chain seq x y z
N MET A 1 -5.36 19.83 -2.56
CA MET A 1 -4.64 18.63 -2.10
C MET A 1 -3.60 19.09 -1.10
N SER A 2 -3.36 18.38 0.01
CA SER A 2 -2.23 18.77 0.86
C SER A 2 -0.94 18.41 0.13
N ALA A 3 0.08 19.26 0.20
CA ALA A 3 1.37 19.04 -0.49
C ALA A 3 2.04 17.68 -0.15
N ASP A 4 1.57 17.00 0.89
CA ASP A 4 2.03 15.66 1.26
C ASP A 4 1.35 14.55 0.44
N HIS A 5 0.07 14.67 0.03
CA HIS A 5 -0.60 13.63 -0.77
C HIS A 5 -0.01 13.53 -2.18
N ASP A 6 0.40 14.65 -2.76
CA ASP A 6 1.01 14.71 -4.09
C ASP A 6 2.36 13.97 -4.14
N LYS A 7 3.05 13.85 -2.99
CA LYS A 7 4.28 13.06 -2.88
C LYS A 7 4.01 11.56 -2.97
N PHE A 8 2.84 11.11 -2.53
CA PHE A 8 2.44 9.70 -2.55
C PHE A 8 1.84 9.32 -3.90
N HIS A 9 2.66 9.25 -4.95
CA HIS A 9 2.22 8.90 -6.31
C HIS A 9 2.80 7.58 -6.85
N PHE A 10 3.75 6.98 -6.13
CA PHE A 10 4.25 5.64 -6.45
C PHE A 10 3.36 4.61 -5.78
N SER A 11 2.59 3.85 -6.55
CA SER A 11 1.62 2.90 -6.01
C SER A 11 1.93 1.46 -6.39
N ILE A 12 1.41 0.55 -5.55
CA ILE A 12 1.30 -0.87 -5.82
C ILE A 12 -0.13 -1.31 -5.50
N THR A 13 -0.70 -2.12 -6.38
CA THR A 13 -1.96 -2.81 -6.13
C THR A 13 -1.63 -4.23 -5.69
N CYS A 14 -2.12 -4.59 -4.51
CA CYS A 14 -1.95 -5.88 -3.90
C CYS A 14 -3.29 -6.60 -3.82
N GLN A 15 -3.26 -7.92 -3.76
CA GLN A 15 -4.43 -8.75 -3.51
C GLN A 15 -4.14 -9.80 -2.44
N THR A 16 -5.07 -9.98 -1.52
CA THR A 16 -5.10 -11.08 -0.56
C THR A 16 -6.53 -11.34 -0.12
N ASP A 17 -6.88 -12.59 0.13
CA ASP A 17 -8.15 -13.02 0.72
C ASP A 17 -8.09 -13.09 2.26
N ASP A 18 -6.89 -12.96 2.83
CA ASP A 18 -6.65 -12.99 4.27
C ASP A 18 -6.55 -11.57 4.85
N ARG A 19 -7.48 -11.26 5.76
CA ARG A 19 -7.53 -9.96 6.43
C ARG A 19 -6.32 -9.72 7.33
N ALA A 20 -5.73 -10.75 7.94
CA ALA A 20 -4.52 -10.59 8.74
C ALA A 20 -3.34 -10.17 7.83
N VAL A 21 -3.23 -10.76 6.65
CA VAL A 21 -2.21 -10.42 5.65
C VAL A 21 -2.37 -8.98 5.17
N LEU A 22 -3.59 -8.49 4.97
CA LEU A 22 -3.85 -7.06 4.70
C LEU A 22 -3.23 -6.17 5.78
N PHE A 23 -3.42 -6.47 7.06
CA PHE A 23 -2.85 -5.67 8.15
C PHE A 23 -1.33 -5.74 8.20
N CYS A 24 -0.74 -6.93 7.99
CA CYS A 24 0.71 -7.07 7.90
C CYS A 24 1.28 -6.25 6.73
N LEU A 25 0.65 -6.27 5.56
CA LEU A 25 1.09 -5.50 4.40
C LEU A 25 1.00 -3.98 4.66
N ARG A 26 0.01 -3.52 5.40
CA ARG A 26 -0.05 -2.10 5.84
C ARG A 26 1.09 -1.75 6.79
N ALA A 27 1.43 -2.63 7.73
CA ALA A 27 2.57 -2.42 8.63
C ALA A 27 3.90 -2.41 7.86
N LEU A 28 4.07 -3.28 6.86
CA LEU A 28 5.24 -3.27 5.98
C LEU A 28 5.31 -2.02 5.11
N CYS A 29 4.17 -1.53 4.62
CA CYS A 29 4.09 -0.25 3.92
C CYS A 29 4.60 0.89 4.81
N GLN A 30 4.17 0.93 6.07
CA GLN A 30 4.64 1.90 7.05
C GLN A 30 6.12 1.72 7.41
N PHE A 31 6.62 0.48 7.47
CA PHE A 31 8.03 0.21 7.71
C PHE A 31 8.91 0.71 6.56
N ALA A 32 8.50 0.47 5.31
CA ALA A 32 9.24 0.88 4.13
C ALA A 32 9.12 2.39 3.85
N GLU A 33 8.01 3.00 4.25
CA GLU A 33 7.76 4.42 4.07
C GLU A 33 8.30 5.22 5.27
N GLU A 34 9.50 5.79 5.11
CA GLU A 34 10.18 6.61 6.14
C GLU A 34 9.57 8.01 6.33
N HIS A 35 8.42 8.30 5.69
CA HIS A 35 7.77 9.61 5.77
C HIS A 35 7.06 9.82 7.12
N PRO A 36 7.01 11.06 7.67
CA PRO A 36 6.33 11.37 8.94
C PRO A 36 4.82 11.08 8.99
N LYS A 37 4.21 10.79 7.83
CA LYS A 37 2.76 10.54 7.68
C LYS A 37 2.51 9.30 6.81
N PRO A 38 2.96 8.10 7.23
CA PRO A 38 2.87 6.89 6.41
C PRO A 38 1.42 6.42 6.21
N GLN A 39 0.47 6.92 7.03
CA GLN A 39 -0.95 6.63 6.89
C GLN A 39 -1.58 7.08 5.57
N ILE A 40 -0.96 8.06 4.89
CA ILE A 40 -1.39 8.47 3.55
C ILE A 40 -1.19 7.30 2.56
N GLY A 41 -0.11 6.54 2.73
CA GLY A 41 0.25 5.42 1.87
C GLY A 41 -0.76 4.28 1.88
N TRP A 42 -1.45 4.04 2.99
CA TRP A 42 -2.48 3.00 3.11
C TRP A 42 -3.89 3.55 3.33
N GLY A 43 -4.12 4.82 3.04
CA GLY A 43 -5.46 5.39 3.04
C GLY A 43 -6.40 4.60 2.11
N GLY A 44 -7.63 4.32 2.56
CA GLY A 44 -8.64 3.62 1.76
C GLY A 44 -8.51 2.09 1.77
N THR A 45 -7.57 1.52 2.55
CA THR A 45 -7.45 0.06 2.73
C THR A 45 -8.27 -0.45 3.93
N GLY A 46 -9.48 0.11 4.12
CA GLY A 46 -10.41 -0.32 5.17
C GLY A 46 -10.91 -1.74 4.93
N SER A 47 -11.22 -2.50 5.99
CA SER A 47 -11.67 -3.89 5.82
C SER A 47 -12.97 -4.02 5.03
N ALA A 48 -13.86 -3.02 5.10
CA ALA A 48 -15.07 -2.99 4.29
C ALA A 48 -14.76 -2.77 2.80
N ASP A 49 -13.89 -1.83 2.48
CA ASP A 49 -13.53 -1.50 1.09
C ASP A 49 -12.72 -2.61 0.44
N TRP A 50 -11.74 -3.17 1.16
CA TRP A 50 -10.99 -4.36 0.76
C TRP A 50 -11.92 -5.53 0.42
N LYS A 51 -12.92 -5.80 1.27
CA LYS A 51 -13.89 -6.88 1.03
C LYS A 51 -14.76 -6.60 -0.20
N LYS A 52 -15.19 -5.36 -0.41
CA LYS A 52 -15.94 -4.94 -1.60
C LYS A 52 -15.10 -5.05 -2.88
N ALA A 53 -13.80 -4.80 -2.78
CA ALA A 53 -12.84 -4.89 -3.88
C ALA A 53 -12.27 -6.30 -4.09
N ASN A 54 -12.96 -7.35 -3.61
CA ASN A 54 -12.54 -8.75 -3.73
C ASN A 54 -11.08 -9.00 -3.26
N GLY A 55 -10.72 -8.37 -2.14
CA GLY A 55 -9.42 -8.54 -1.54
C GLY A 55 -8.30 -7.67 -2.14
N GLN A 56 -8.61 -6.87 -3.17
CA GLN A 56 -7.67 -5.93 -3.77
C GLN A 56 -7.60 -4.63 -2.98
N PHE A 57 -6.40 -4.08 -2.86
CA PHE A 57 -6.18 -2.80 -2.22
C PHE A 57 -4.89 -2.18 -2.73
N LYS A 58 -4.76 -0.86 -2.54
CA LYS A 58 -3.66 -0.08 -3.05
C LYS A 58 -2.85 0.52 -1.92
N LEU A 59 -1.54 0.41 -2.05
CA LEU A 59 -0.58 1.09 -1.19
C LEU A 59 0.19 2.11 -2.03
N ARG A 60 0.54 3.23 -1.42
CA ARG A 60 1.25 4.35 -2.05
C ARG A 60 2.48 4.71 -1.24
N PHE A 61 3.46 5.25 -1.94
CA PHE A 61 4.78 5.56 -1.44
C PHE A 61 5.26 6.89 -1.98
N THR A 62 6.18 7.52 -1.27
CA THR A 62 6.82 8.77 -1.71
C THR A 62 7.94 8.56 -2.71
N SER A 63 8.42 7.32 -2.86
CA SER A 63 9.43 6.95 -3.86
C SER A 63 9.23 5.52 -4.36
N ALA A 64 9.71 5.25 -5.58
CA ALA A 64 9.80 3.88 -6.10
C ALA A 64 10.70 2.98 -5.24
N ALA A 65 11.75 3.54 -4.62
CA ALA A 65 12.65 2.79 -3.74
C ALA A 65 11.93 2.26 -2.50
N HIS A 66 11.07 3.06 -1.85
CA HIS A 66 10.26 2.60 -0.73
C HIS A 66 9.28 1.48 -1.14
N ARG A 67 8.65 1.61 -2.33
CA ARG A 67 7.81 0.54 -2.88
C ARG A 67 8.61 -0.76 -3.06
N ASP A 68 9.83 -0.66 -3.56
CA ASP A 68 10.66 -1.84 -3.84
C ASP A 68 11.15 -2.50 -2.52
N ILE A 69 11.47 -1.71 -1.49
CA ILE A 69 11.72 -2.20 -0.12
C ILE A 69 10.50 -2.94 0.42
N PHE A 70 9.30 -2.36 0.27
CA PHE A 70 8.05 -3.00 0.66
C PHE A 70 7.88 -4.36 -0.04
N VAL A 71 8.09 -4.43 -1.35
CA VAL A 71 7.97 -5.68 -2.12
C VAL A 71 8.98 -6.72 -1.62
N ALA A 72 10.23 -6.32 -1.41
CA ALA A 72 11.27 -7.23 -0.92
C ALA A 72 10.90 -7.84 0.44
N GLU A 73 10.43 -7.02 1.39
CA GLU A 73 10.03 -7.50 2.71
C GLU A 73 8.74 -8.32 2.67
N ALA A 74 7.77 -7.94 1.85
CA ALA A 74 6.53 -8.69 1.68
C ALA A 74 6.77 -10.06 1.02
N GLU A 75 7.70 -10.16 0.07
CA GLU A 75 8.15 -11.43 -0.53
C GLU A 75 8.99 -12.29 0.42
N ARG A 76 9.68 -11.67 1.38
CA ARG A 76 10.47 -12.37 2.40
C ARG A 76 9.58 -12.96 3.50
N LEU A 77 8.59 -12.19 3.98
CA LEU A 77 7.80 -12.53 5.16
C LEU A 77 6.45 -13.19 4.84
N LEU A 78 5.82 -12.83 3.72
CA LEU A 78 4.43 -13.18 3.41
C LEU A 78 4.30 -13.91 2.08
N ARG A 79 5.37 -14.54 1.61
CA ARG A 79 5.40 -15.26 0.32
C ARG A 79 4.19 -16.19 0.16
N GLY A 80 3.53 -16.10 -0.97
CA GLY A 80 2.37 -16.93 -1.31
C GLY A 80 1.09 -16.60 -0.54
N ARG A 81 1.08 -15.55 0.29
CA ARG A 81 -0.11 -15.07 1.02
C ARG A 81 -0.74 -13.82 0.40
N TRP A 82 -0.07 -13.24 -0.58
CA TRP A 82 -0.54 -12.07 -1.31
C TRP A 82 -0.06 -12.14 -2.76
N THR A 83 -0.58 -11.26 -3.59
CA THR A 83 -0.17 -11.14 -4.99
C THR A 83 -0.01 -9.67 -5.36
N LYS A 84 1.05 -9.37 -6.09
CA LYS A 84 1.23 -8.08 -6.76
C LYS A 84 0.37 -8.08 -8.04
N VAL A 85 -0.66 -7.24 -8.07
CA VAL A 85 -1.55 -7.08 -9.23
C VAL A 85 -0.96 -6.09 -10.23
N GLY A 86 -0.33 -5.01 -9.75
CA GLY A 86 0.24 -3.98 -10.62
C GLY A 86 0.93 -2.86 -9.85
N VAL A 87 1.59 -1.96 -10.57
CA VAL A 87 2.22 -0.74 -10.04
C VAL A 87 1.88 0.44 -10.93
N ASN A 88 1.88 1.65 -10.37
CA ASN A 88 1.73 2.88 -11.12
C ASN A 88 2.53 3.99 -10.46
N ASP A 89 3.37 4.69 -11.23
CA ASP A 89 4.22 5.76 -10.71
C ASP A 89 3.59 7.15 -10.86
N ASN A 90 2.35 7.24 -11.38
CA ASN A 90 1.61 8.50 -11.56
C ASN A 90 0.21 8.40 -10.92
N ASP A 91 0.12 7.89 -9.69
CA ASP A 91 -1.14 7.58 -9.00
C ASP A 91 -1.24 8.29 -7.65
N PRO A 92 -1.49 9.61 -7.66
CA PRO A 92 -1.47 10.42 -6.44
C PRO A 92 -2.50 9.94 -5.41
N ALA A 93 -2.15 10.07 -4.14
CA ALA A 93 -3.06 9.75 -3.05
C ALA A 93 -4.21 10.76 -2.99
N GLU A 94 -5.43 10.27 -2.84
CA GLU A 94 -6.60 11.12 -2.63
C GLU A 94 -6.97 11.16 -1.14
N PRO A 95 -7.33 12.33 -0.59
CA PRO A 95 -7.80 12.45 0.79
C PRO A 95 -8.99 11.52 1.03
N GLN A 96 -8.86 10.66 2.04
CA GLN A 96 -9.96 9.79 2.48
C GLN A 96 -10.80 10.53 3.52
N ARG A 97 -12.12 10.56 3.33
CA ARG A 97 -13.09 11.20 4.25
C ARG A 97 -13.51 10.25 5.36
#